data_AF-A0A094GKV3-F1
#
_entry.id   AF-A0A094GKV3-F1
#
_cell.length_a   1.000
_cell.length_b   1.000
_cell.length_c   1.000
_cell.angle_alpha   90.00
_cell.angle_beta   90.00
_cell.angle_gamma   90.00
#
_symmetry.space_group_name_H-M   'P 1'
#
loop_
_entity.id
_entity.type
_entity.pdbx_description
1 polymer ?
#
loop_
_entity_poly.entity_id
_entity_poly.type
_entity_poly.pdbx_seq_one_letter_code
_entity_poly.pdbx_strand_id
1 'polypeptide(L)'
;MKSKVLAQRLGWHNYHGNPGDSDAHFFAQREAGFHAWLNVESPYIVATAAIGTGIDVPGITHVIHLEAPHSIIDYAQEAGRAGMSGERVVAMVVIEDKDWPEEVAAKDSCLELKRREVNGLILTKGCRRSILGRCLDSDLGT
;
A
#
# COMPACT_ATOMS: atom_id res chain seq x y z
N MET A 1 13.34 7.56 -9.00
CA MET A 1 12.27 6.97 -8.18
C MET A 1 11.56 5.90 -9.00
N LYS A 2 11.39 4.68 -8.49
CA LYS A 2 10.81 3.55 -9.26
C LYS A 2 9.37 3.84 -9.73
N SER A 3 8.56 4.50 -8.89
CA SER A 3 7.19 4.93 -9.20
C SER A 3 7.10 5.80 -10.46
N LYS A 4 7.97 6.81 -10.59
CA LYS A 4 8.00 7.71 -11.76
C LYS A 4 8.34 6.97 -13.06
N VAL A 5 9.30 6.04 -13.02
CA VAL A 5 9.69 5.25 -14.20
C VAL A 5 8.55 4.33 -14.63
N LEU A 6 7.87 3.70 -13.67
CA LEU A 6 6.72 2.85 -13.97
C LEU A 6 5.56 3.64 -14.57
N ALA A 7 5.20 4.78 -13.97
CA ALA A 7 4.14 5.64 -14.47
C ALA A 7 4.41 6.09 -15.91
N GLN A 8 5.65 6.47 -16.22
CA GLN A 8 6.08 6.81 -17.58
C GLN A 8 5.93 5.63 -18.55
N ARG A 9 6.28 4.41 -18.15
CA ARG A 9 6.12 3.21 -18.98
C ARG A 9 4.67 2.85 -19.25
N LEU A 10 3.79 3.08 -18.27
CA LEU A 10 2.36 2.79 -18.37
C LEU A 10 1.55 3.93 -18.99
N GLY A 11 2.16 5.10 -19.20
CA GLY A 11 1.44 6.31 -19.61
C GLY A 11 0.48 6.82 -18.55
N TRP A 12 0.75 6.53 -17.27
CA TRP A 12 -0.08 6.92 -16.13
C TRP A 12 0.54 8.07 -15.36
N HIS A 13 -0.27 8.68 -14.51
CA HIS A 13 0.20 9.68 -13.57
C HIS A 13 0.93 9.03 -12.40
N ASN A 14 1.87 9.76 -11.81
CA ASN A 14 2.55 9.33 -10.60
C ASN A 14 2.20 10.29 -9.45
N TYR A 15 2.42 9.85 -8.22
CA TYR A 15 2.36 10.68 -7.02
C TYR A 15 3.49 10.30 -6.06
N HIS A 16 4.17 11.28 -5.48
CA HIS A 16 5.13 11.06 -4.41
C HIS A 16 5.11 12.22 -3.39
N GLY A 17 5.04 11.91 -2.10
CA GLY A 17 5.18 12.91 -1.03
C GLY A 17 6.65 13.20 -0.68
N ASN A 18 6.95 14.42 -0.26
CA ASN A 18 8.27 14.81 0.26
C ASN A 18 8.27 14.78 1.80
N PRO A 19 9.20 14.06 2.46
CA PRO A 19 9.22 13.88 3.93
C PRO A 19 9.46 15.13 4.80
N GLY A 20 9.47 16.35 4.24
CA GLY A 20 9.79 17.59 4.95
C GLY A 20 8.72 18.68 4.85
N ASP A 21 7.64 18.45 4.11
CA ASP A 21 6.55 19.42 3.98
C ASP A 21 5.53 19.18 5.10
N SER A 22 5.74 19.83 6.25
CA SER A 22 4.85 19.76 7.42
C SER A 22 3.45 20.36 7.17
N ASP A 23 3.26 21.07 6.06
CA ASP A 23 1.97 21.58 5.59
C ASP A 23 1.54 20.87 4.29
N ALA A 24 1.30 19.56 4.39
CA ALA A 24 1.06 18.67 3.24
C ALA A 24 -0.35 18.76 2.60
N HIS A 25 -1.34 19.34 3.29
CA HIS A 25 -2.73 19.31 2.83
C HIS A 25 -3.05 20.32 1.70
N PHE A 26 -2.14 21.26 1.37
CA PHE A 26 -2.44 22.36 0.42
C PHE A 26 -1.61 22.39 -0.87
N PHE A 27 -0.51 21.63 -0.99
CA PHE A 27 0.34 21.67 -2.20
C PHE A 27 0.11 20.54 -3.22
N ALA A 28 -0.62 19.48 -2.87
CA ALA A 28 -0.85 18.33 -3.75
C ALA A 28 -2.00 18.50 -4.77
N GLN A 29 -2.56 19.71 -4.89
CA GLN A 29 -3.25 20.15 -6.10
C GLN A 29 -2.29 20.35 -7.32
N ARG A 30 -1.02 19.99 -7.22
CA ARG A 30 0.02 20.41 -8.19
C ARG A 30 0.62 19.33 -9.10
N GLU A 31 0.06 18.12 -9.14
CA GLU A 31 0.22 17.27 -10.32
C GLU A 31 -1.14 17.17 -11.00
N ALA A 32 -1.24 17.70 -12.23
CA ALA A 32 -2.43 17.58 -13.06
C ALA A 32 -2.96 16.14 -13.13
N GLY A 33 -2.06 15.17 -12.98
CA GLY A 33 -2.39 13.76 -12.90
C GLY A 33 -3.15 13.31 -11.66
N PHE A 34 -2.83 13.87 -10.49
CA PHE A 34 -3.58 13.58 -9.26
C PHE A 34 -4.99 14.15 -9.35
N HIS A 35 -5.14 15.37 -9.89
CA HIS A 35 -6.44 15.96 -10.18
C HIS A 35 -7.24 15.15 -11.20
N ALA A 36 -6.62 14.75 -12.30
CA ALA A 36 -7.25 13.89 -13.30
C ALA A 36 -7.70 12.55 -12.70
N TRP A 37 -6.94 12.01 -11.74
CA TRP A 37 -7.32 10.81 -11.01
C TRP A 37 -8.51 11.03 -10.07
N LEU A 38 -8.50 12.10 -9.27
CA LEU A 38 -9.61 12.46 -8.40
C LEU A 38 -10.92 12.70 -9.16
N ASN A 39 -10.84 13.31 -10.34
CA ASN A 39 -11.99 13.57 -11.20
C ASN A 39 -12.37 12.36 -12.09
N VAL A 40 -11.66 11.23 -11.95
CA VAL A 40 -11.88 10.00 -12.74
C VAL A 40 -11.66 10.21 -14.25
N GLU A 41 -10.96 11.28 -14.65
CA GLU A 41 -10.49 11.51 -16.02
C GLU A 41 -9.36 10.54 -16.40
N SER A 42 -8.57 10.14 -15.40
CA SER A 42 -7.53 9.12 -15.51
C SER A 42 -7.71 8.09 -14.38
N PRO A 43 -8.21 6.87 -14.66
CA PRO A 43 -8.62 5.94 -13.60
C PRO A 43 -7.47 5.29 -12.83
N TYR A 44 -6.21 5.56 -13.21
CA TYR A 44 -5.03 4.92 -12.63
C TYR A 44 -4.00 5.95 -12.16
N ILE A 45 -3.37 5.66 -11.02
CA ILE A 45 -2.26 6.43 -10.49
C ILE A 45 -1.21 5.49 -9.90
N VAL A 46 0.07 5.82 -10.11
CA VAL A 46 1.20 5.11 -9.49
C VAL A 46 1.72 5.95 -8.33
N ALA A 47 1.67 5.43 -7.11
CA ALA A 47 2.13 6.17 -5.96
C ALA A 47 3.16 5.42 -5.12
N THR A 48 3.92 6.17 -4.33
CA THR A 48 4.67 5.60 -3.20
C THR A 48 3.79 5.60 -1.95
N ALA A 49 4.24 4.94 -0.87
CA ALA A 49 3.58 4.91 0.44
C ALA A 49 3.26 6.30 1.04
N ALA A 50 3.73 7.38 0.39
CA ALA A 50 3.54 8.77 0.78
C ALA A 50 2.21 9.40 0.30
N ILE A 51 1.25 8.65 -0.26
CA ILE A 51 -0.15 9.14 -0.26
C ILE A 51 -0.54 9.22 1.21
N GLY A 52 -0.48 10.44 1.75
CA GLY A 52 -0.59 10.70 3.18
C GLY A 52 -1.94 10.28 3.78
N THR A 53 -1.96 10.22 5.11
CA THR A 53 -3.18 10.12 5.90
C THR A 53 -4.14 11.26 5.52
N GLY A 54 -5.44 10.98 5.38
CA GLY A 54 -6.47 12.00 5.13
C GLY A 54 -6.82 12.31 3.67
N ILE A 55 -6.24 11.61 2.69
CA ILE A 55 -6.75 11.61 1.30
C ILE A 55 -7.76 10.47 1.17
N ASP A 56 -9.03 10.83 1.13
CA ASP A 56 -10.16 9.93 0.85
C ASP A 56 -10.56 10.11 -0.62
N VAL A 57 -10.45 9.03 -1.40
CA VAL A 57 -10.86 9.01 -2.80
C VAL A 57 -11.93 7.93 -2.96
N PRO A 58 -13.19 8.31 -3.20
CA PRO A 58 -14.25 7.33 -3.37
C PRO A 58 -14.03 6.54 -4.68
N GLY A 59 -14.57 5.32 -4.76
CA GLY A 59 -14.54 4.53 -5.98
C GLY A 59 -13.23 3.78 -6.24
N ILE A 60 -12.26 3.79 -5.32
CA ILE A 60 -11.08 2.92 -5.45
C ILE A 60 -11.54 1.46 -5.27
N THR A 61 -11.34 0.66 -6.32
CA THR A 61 -11.68 -0.77 -6.36
C THR A 61 -10.45 -1.68 -6.40
N HIS A 62 -9.26 -1.11 -6.67
CA HIS A 62 -8.03 -1.88 -6.83
C HIS A 62 -6.87 -1.18 -6.11
N VAL A 63 -6.13 -1.95 -5.30
CA VAL A 63 -4.85 -1.54 -4.73
C VAL A 63 -3.83 -2.62 -5.07
N ILE A 64 -2.74 -2.22 -5.72
CA ILE A 64 -1.70 -3.13 -6.20
C ILE A 64 -0.35 -2.68 -5.64
N HIS A 65 0.17 -3.45 -4.70
CA HIS A 65 1.54 -3.33 -4.21
C HIS A 65 2.48 -4.04 -5.19
N LEU A 66 3.45 -3.32 -5.74
CA LEU A 66 4.45 -3.87 -6.67
C LEU A 66 5.76 -4.27 -6.01
N GLU A 67 5.82 -4.10 -4.69
CA GLU A 67 6.89 -4.56 -3.81
C GLU A 67 6.24 -5.09 -2.52
N ALA A 68 6.96 -5.90 -1.75
CA ALA A 68 6.48 -6.32 -0.44
C ALA A 68 6.21 -5.09 0.44
N PRO A 69 5.04 -4.98 1.09
CA PRO A 69 4.76 -3.91 2.02
C PRO A 69 5.83 -3.84 3.13
N HIS A 70 6.13 -2.64 3.62
CA HIS A 70 7.13 -2.45 4.68
C HIS A 70 6.71 -3.06 6.03
N SER A 71 5.40 -3.10 6.29
CA SER A 71 4.79 -3.78 7.45
C SER A 71 3.35 -4.18 7.14
N ILE A 72 2.74 -5.00 8.00
CA ILE A 72 1.30 -5.32 7.90
C ILE A 72 0.43 -4.09 8.12
N ILE A 73 0.86 -3.17 8.99
CA ILE A 73 0.14 -1.90 9.24
C ILE A 73 0.11 -1.06 7.97
N ASP A 74 1.25 -0.91 7.29
CA ASP A 74 1.33 -0.17 6.02
C ASP A 74 0.42 -0.80 4.97
N TYR A 75 0.49 -2.13 4.80
CA TYR A 75 -0.41 -2.86 3.90
C TYR A 75 -1.88 -2.61 4.23
N ALA A 76 -2.27 -2.70 5.50
CA ALA A 76 -3.65 -2.53 5.93
C ALA A 76 -4.16 -1.10 5.69
N GLN A 77 -3.34 -0.09 6.00
CA GLN A 77 -3.67 1.31 5.75
C GLN A 77 -3.78 1.62 4.25
N GLU A 78 -2.86 1.10 3.43
CA GLU A 78 -2.83 1.34 1.99
C GLU A 78 -3.97 0.61 1.27
N ALA A 79 -4.16 -0.68 1.55
CA ALA A 79 -5.25 -1.48 0.99
C ALA A 79 -6.63 -1.00 1.47
N GLY A 80 -6.70 -0.46 2.69
CA GLY A 80 -7.91 0.08 3.30
C GLY A 80 -8.46 1.36 2.65
N ARG A 81 -7.71 1.97 1.71
CA ARG A 81 -8.19 3.12 0.91
C ARG A 81 -9.27 2.74 -0.09
N ALA A 82 -9.40 1.45 -0.40
CA ALA A 82 -10.39 0.94 -1.34
C ALA A 82 -11.67 0.48 -0.63
N GLY A 83 -12.79 0.55 -1.34
CA GLY A 83 -14.07 0.01 -0.85
C GLY A 83 -14.77 0.85 0.23
N MET A 84 -14.43 2.13 0.33
CA MET A 84 -15.01 3.03 1.34
C MET A 84 -16.52 3.26 1.16
N SER A 85 -17.06 3.07 -0.04
CA SER A 85 -18.50 3.14 -0.32
C SER A 85 -19.14 1.75 -0.44
N GLY A 86 -18.47 0.70 0.04
CA GLY A 86 -18.97 -0.68 -0.01
C GLY A 86 -18.69 -1.41 -1.32
N GLU A 87 -17.81 -0.88 -2.16
CA GLU A 87 -17.42 -1.50 -3.43
C GLU A 87 -16.71 -2.85 -3.20
N ARG A 88 -16.81 -3.75 -4.19
CA ARG A 88 -15.92 -4.92 -4.20
C ARG A 88 -14.51 -4.49 -4.54
N VAL A 89 -13.56 -4.92 -3.71
CA VAL A 89 -12.15 -4.52 -3.79
C VAL A 89 -11.25 -5.70 -4.12
N VAL A 90 -10.25 -5.45 -4.94
CA VAL A 90 -9.09 -6.33 -5.11
C VAL A 90 -7.86 -5.64 -4.51
N ALA A 91 -7.28 -6.28 -3.49
CA ALA A 91 -5.97 -5.91 -2.96
C ALA A 91 -4.96 -6.99 -3.37
N MET A 92 -3.89 -6.59 -4.07
CA MET A 92 -2.89 -7.49 -4.63
C MET A 92 -1.49 -7.07 -4.20
N VAL A 93 -0.66 -8.07 -3.89
CA VAL A 93 0.80 -7.90 -3.74
C VAL A 93 1.46 -8.70 -4.85
N VAL A 94 2.20 -8.02 -5.72
CA VAL A 94 2.99 -8.61 -6.79
C VAL A 94 4.44 -8.60 -6.35
N ILE A 95 5.03 -9.79 -6.26
CA ILE A 95 6.42 -9.98 -5.86
C ILE A 95 7.16 -10.63 -7.02
N GLU A 96 8.31 -10.08 -7.39
CA GLU A 96 9.21 -10.73 -8.33
C GLU A 96 9.82 -11.98 -7.68
N ASP A 97 10.07 -13.04 -8.47
CA ASP A 97 10.61 -14.30 -7.94
C ASP A 97 11.90 -14.10 -7.12
N LYS A 98 12.76 -13.16 -7.51
CA LYS A 98 14.01 -12.84 -6.80
C LYS A 98 13.79 -12.22 -5.41
N ASP A 99 12.61 -11.63 -5.18
CA ASP A 99 12.22 -10.99 -3.94
C ASP A 99 11.21 -11.85 -3.16
N TRP A 100 10.94 -13.08 -3.62
CA TRP A 100 10.04 -13.99 -2.94
C TRP A 100 10.54 -14.28 -1.52
N PRO A 101 9.70 -14.10 -0.48
CA PRO A 101 10.16 -14.25 0.88
C PRO A 101 10.47 -15.70 1.24
N GLU A 102 11.55 -15.90 1.98
CA GLU A 102 11.83 -17.16 2.67
C GLU A 102 11.16 -17.16 4.06
N GLU A 103 10.89 -18.34 4.60
CA GLU A 103 10.45 -18.47 5.99
C GLU A 103 11.57 -17.99 6.92
N VAL A 104 11.27 -16.97 7.71
CA VAL A 104 12.26 -16.38 8.63
C VAL A 104 12.19 -17.13 9.95
N ALA A 105 13.34 -17.65 10.41
CA ALA A 105 13.45 -18.24 11.74
C ALA A 105 13.07 -17.22 12.82
N ALA A 106 12.32 -17.65 13.84
CA ALA A 106 11.87 -16.78 14.92
C ALA A 106 13.05 -16.14 15.65
N LYS A 107 13.22 -14.83 15.49
CA LYS A 107 14.18 -13.99 16.22
C LYS A 107 13.47 -12.74 16.74
N ASP A 108 13.81 -12.33 17.95
CA ASP A 108 13.13 -11.25 18.67
C ASP A 108 13.72 -9.87 18.36
N SER A 109 13.57 -9.39 17.13
CA SER A 109 13.82 -7.97 16.81
C SER A 109 12.63 -7.35 16.09
N CYS A 110 12.37 -6.06 16.31
CA CYS A 110 11.22 -5.35 15.73
C CYS A 110 11.18 -5.40 14.19
N LEU A 111 12.34 -5.28 13.53
CA LEU A 111 12.43 -5.39 12.07
C LEU A 111 12.07 -6.81 11.57
N GLU A 112 12.53 -7.82 12.29
CA GLU A 112 12.23 -9.23 11.97
C GLU A 112 10.76 -9.57 12.25
N LEU A 113 10.14 -8.96 13.26
CA LEU A 113 8.70 -9.08 13.51
C LEU A 113 7.88 -8.54 12.34
N LYS A 114 8.14 -7.29 11.91
CA LYS A 114 7.44 -6.69 10.75
C LYS A 114 7.61 -7.54 9.48
N ARG A 115 8.83 -8.01 9.23
CA ARG A 115 9.13 -8.89 8.10
C ARG A 115 8.38 -10.22 8.19
N ARG A 116 8.37 -10.85 9.36
CA ARG A 116 7.68 -12.13 9.60
C ARG A 116 6.18 -12.02 9.32
N GLU A 117 5.55 -10.94 9.76
CA GLU A 117 4.12 -10.71 9.56
C GLU A 117 3.78 -10.52 8.07
N VAL A 118 4.56 -9.70 7.36
CA VAL A 118 4.41 -9.51 5.91
C VAL A 118 4.65 -10.82 5.16
N ASN A 119 5.68 -11.58 5.53
CA ASN A 119 5.93 -12.90 4.94
C ASN A 119 4.75 -13.85 5.19
N GLY A 120 4.12 -13.81 6.37
CA GLY A 120 2.91 -14.56 6.67
C GLY A 120 1.74 -14.22 5.74
N LEU A 121 1.56 -12.94 5.38
CA LEU A 121 0.56 -12.50 4.41
C LEU A 121 0.85 -13.00 2.98
N ILE A 122 2.12 -12.99 2.58
CA ILE A 122 2.56 -13.40 1.23
C ILE A 122 2.49 -14.92 1.09
N LEU A 123 3.06 -15.67 2.04
CA LEU A 123 3.29 -17.11 1.97
C LEU A 123 2.06 -17.96 2.33
N THR A 124 1.06 -17.39 3.01
CA THR A 124 -0.10 -18.18 3.46
C THR A 124 -0.83 -18.83 2.28
N LYS A 125 -1.13 -20.12 2.45
CA LYS A 125 -2.07 -20.87 1.59
C LYS A 125 -3.52 -20.77 2.09
N GLY A 126 -3.74 -20.12 3.22
CA GLY A 126 -5.03 -19.96 3.86
C GLY A 126 -5.64 -18.56 3.68
N CYS A 127 -6.59 -18.22 4.56
CA CYS A 127 -7.27 -16.94 4.52
C CYS A 127 -6.33 -15.78 4.94
N ARG A 128 -5.99 -14.89 4.01
CA ARG A 128 -5.20 -13.68 4.28
C ARG A 128 -5.85 -12.77 5.31
N ARG A 129 -7.18 -12.67 5.35
CA ARG A 129 -7.91 -11.90 6.39
C ARG A 129 -7.69 -12.45 7.80
N SER A 130 -7.52 -13.76 7.96
CA SER A 130 -7.19 -14.37 9.25
C SER A 130 -5.76 -14.04 9.70
N ILE A 131 -4.81 -13.95 8.77
CA ILE A 131 -3.44 -13.50 9.05
C ILE A 131 -3.47 -12.03 9.49
N LEU A 132 -4.13 -11.17 8.71
CA LEU A 132 -4.26 -9.75 9.03
C LEU A 132 -4.90 -9.53 10.40
N GLY A 133 -6.00 -10.22 10.71
CA GLY A 133 -6.64 -10.13 12.03
C GLY A 133 -5.67 -10.47 13.15
N ARG A 134 -4.97 -11.61 13.07
CA ARG A 134 -3.99 -11.99 14.10
C ARG A 134 -2.87 -10.97 14.30
N CYS A 135 -2.34 -10.40 13.22
CA CYS A 135 -1.25 -9.42 13.30
C CYS A 135 -1.70 -8.04 13.79
N LEU A 136 -2.93 -7.63 13.48
CA LEU A 136 -3.46 -6.33 13.91
C LEU A 136 -4.05 -6.39 15.33
N ASP A 137 -4.59 -7.54 15.73
CA ASP A 137 -5.13 -7.76 17.07
C ASP A 137 -4.04 -8.11 18.10
N SER A 138 -2.85 -8.55 17.66
CA SER A 138 -1.75 -8.87 18.58
C SER A 138 -1.20 -7.65 19.33
N ASP A 139 -1.49 -6.43 18.88
CA ASP A 139 -1.21 -5.19 19.62
C ASP A 139 -2.22 -4.92 20.75
N LEU A 140 -3.32 -5.69 20.84
CA LEU A 140 -4.38 -5.54 21.85
C LEU A 140 -4.24 -6.46 23.08
N GLY A 141 -3.06 -7.09 23.28
CA GLY A 141 -2.88 -8.04 24.38
C GLY A 141 -1.45 -8.18 24.90
N THR A 142 -1.02 -7.23 25.73
CA THR A 142 -0.59 -7.38 27.15
C THR A 142 -0.19 -6.00 27.70
#